data_AF-A0A5S9MHK4-F1
#
_entry.id   AF-A0A5S9MHK4-F1
#
_cell.length_a   1.000
_cell.length_b   1.000
_cell.length_c   1.000
_cell.angle_alpha   90.00
_cell.angle_beta   90.00
_cell.angle_gamma   90.00
#
_symmetry.space_group_name_H-M   'P 1'
#
loop_
_entity.id
_entity.type
_entity.pdbx_description
1 polymer ?
#
loop_
_entity_poly.entity_id
_entity_poly.type
_entity_poly.pdbx_seq_one_letter_code
_entity_poly.pdbx_strand_id
1 'polypeptide(L)'
;MATLAHELGHSFHQEVMQDVRILNRKYAMNVAETASTFAEMIVADASLKEAANEEERLSLLEDKLQRSVAFFMNIQSRFLFEQRF
;
A
#
# COMPACT_ATOMS: atom_id res chain seq x y z
N MET A 1 1.66 -0.39 12.28
CA MET A 1 2.40 0.62 11.48
C MET A 1 1.80 0.84 10.09
N ALA A 2 1.43 -0.22 9.35
CA ALA A 2 0.91 -0.07 7.99
C ALA A 2 -0.35 0.80 7.82
N THR A 3 -1.35 0.68 8.70
CA THR A 3 -2.59 1.46 8.57
C THR A 3 -2.35 2.97 8.63
N LEU A 4 -1.44 3.44 9.50
CA LEU A 4 -1.14 4.87 9.55
C LEU A 4 -0.40 5.34 8.29
N ALA A 5 0.56 4.55 7.80
CA ALA A 5 1.26 4.85 6.56
C ALA A 5 0.29 4.89 5.36
N HIS A 6 -0.69 3.98 5.33
CA HIS A 6 -1.74 3.91 4.33
C HIS A 6 -2.56 5.21 4.26
N GLU A 7 -3.14 5.62 5.40
CA GLU A 7 -3.96 6.83 5.48
C GLU A 7 -3.15 8.12 5.25
N LEU A 8 -1.87 8.14 5.65
CA LEU A 8 -0.96 9.24 5.33
C LEU A 8 -0.69 9.33 3.82
N GLY A 9 -0.59 8.19 3.11
CA GLY A 9 -0.48 8.18 1.66
C GLY A 9 -1.71 8.78 0.97
N HIS A 10 -2.92 8.49 1.48
CA HIS A 10 -4.14 9.16 1.01
C HIS A 10 -4.14 10.65 1.32
N SER A 11 -3.75 11.03 2.54
CA SER A 11 -3.71 12.43 2.97
C SER A 11 -2.74 13.24 2.11
N PHE A 12 -1.54 12.70 1.86
CA PHE A 12 -0.54 13.31 0.98
C PHE A 12 -1.05 13.44 -0.45
N HIS A 13 -1.66 12.38 -1.01
CA HIS A 13 -2.23 12.45 -2.37
C HIS A 13 -3.31 13.54 -2.46
N GLN A 14 -4.16 13.67 -1.44
CA GLN A 14 -5.18 14.71 -1.38
C GLN A 14 -4.58 16.11 -1.28
N GLU A 15 -3.50 16.28 -0.53
CA GLU A 15 -2.77 17.55 -0.41
C GLU A 15 -2.19 17.98 -1.77
N VAL A 16 -1.50 17.08 -2.48
CA VAL A 16 -0.91 17.37 -3.79
C VAL A 16 -1.98 17.71 -4.84
N MET A 17 -3.20 17.20 -4.69
CA MET A 17 -4.33 17.48 -5.59
C MET A 17 -5.00 18.84 -5.35
N GLN A 18 -4.57 19.62 -4.34
CA GLN A 18 -5.19 20.92 -4.00
C GLN A 18 -5.10 21.97 -5.11
N ASP A 19 -4.11 21.89 -6.00
CA ASP A 19 -3.96 22.84 -7.11
C ASP A 19 -4.65 22.36 -8.41
N VAL A 20 -5.15 21.13 -8.43
CA VAL A 20 -5.89 20.57 -9.57
C VAL A 20 -7.29 21.16 -9.61
N ARG A 21 -7.84 21.42 -10.81
CA ARG A 21 -9.24 21.87 -10.95
C ARG A 21 -10.18 20.85 -10.30
N ILE A 22 -11.20 21.31 -9.57
CA ILE A 22 -12.10 20.45 -8.77
C ILE A 22 -12.68 19.28 -9.58
N LEU A 23 -13.11 19.54 -10.83
CA LEU A 23 -13.67 18.51 -11.71
C LEU A 23 -12.64 17.43 -12.13
N ASN A 24 -11.34 17.74 -12.03
CA ASN A 24 -10.24 16.84 -12.34
C ASN A 24 -9.65 16.18 -11.08
N ARG A 25 -10.22 16.39 -9.88
CA ARG A 25 -9.76 15.76 -8.64
C ARG A 25 -10.35 14.36 -8.41
N LYS A 26 -11.34 13.96 -9.20
CA LYS A 26 -11.92 12.62 -9.10
C LYS A 26 -11.01 11.62 -9.81
N TYR A 27 -10.37 10.75 -9.03
CA TYR A 27 -9.57 9.64 -9.53
C TYR A 27 -10.23 8.30 -9.22
N ALA A 28 -9.83 7.27 -9.97
CA ALA A 28 -10.29 5.91 -9.75
C ALA A 28 -9.68 5.32 -8.47
N MET A 29 -10.37 4.36 -7.85
CA MET A 29 -9.96 3.75 -6.58
C MET A 29 -8.55 3.13 -6.66
N ASN A 30 -8.22 2.44 -7.75
CA ASN A 30 -6.88 1.87 -7.94
C ASN A 30 -5.76 2.93 -7.93
N VAL A 31 -6.03 4.15 -8.40
CA VAL A 31 -5.10 5.28 -8.33
C VAL A 31 -4.98 5.80 -6.90
N ALA A 32 -6.11 5.83 -6.15
CA ALA A 32 -6.11 6.16 -4.72
C ALA A 32 -5.19 5.22 -3.93
N GLU A 33 -5.37 3.91 -4.15
CA GLU A 33 -4.63 2.84 -3.48
C GLU A 33 -3.15 2.80 -3.86
N THR A 34 -2.78 3.32 -5.04
CA THR A 34 -1.37 3.41 -5.43
C THR A 34 -0.58 4.31 -4.48
N ALA A 35 -1.17 5.43 -4.05
CA ALA A 35 -0.50 6.35 -3.13
C ALA A 35 -0.36 5.77 -1.72
N SER A 36 -1.41 5.14 -1.19
CA SER A 36 -1.39 4.52 0.14
C SER A 36 -0.47 3.31 0.21
N THR A 37 -0.52 2.41 -0.77
CA THR A 37 0.39 1.25 -0.86
C THR A 37 1.85 1.67 -1.05
N PHE A 38 2.12 2.76 -1.78
CA PHE A 38 3.47 3.30 -1.90
C PHE A 38 4.00 3.85 -0.57
N ALA A 39 3.17 4.58 0.18
CA ALA A 39 3.53 5.07 1.51
C ALA A 39 3.84 3.93 2.49
N GLU A 40 3.06 2.84 2.46
CA GLU A 40 3.36 1.63 3.22
C GLU A 40 4.74 1.03 2.85
N MET A 41 5.09 1.00 1.56
CA MET A 41 6.39 0.48 1.11
C MET A 41 7.55 1.34 1.60
N ILE A 42 7.42 2.67 1.61
CA ILE A 42 8.45 3.57 2.15
C ILE A 42 8.73 3.24 3.62
N VAL A 43 7.68 3.10 4.43
CA VAL A 43 7.82 2.79 5.85
C VAL A 43 8.41 1.39 6.05
N ALA A 44 7.94 0.39 5.30
CA ALA A 44 8.48 -0.97 5.38
C ALA A 44 9.97 -1.02 5.02
N ASP A 45 10.41 -0.29 3.99
CA ASP A 45 11.81 -0.23 3.57
C ASP A 45 12.68 0.51 4.60
N ALA A 46 12.15 1.56 5.23
CA ALA A 46 12.83 2.24 6.33
C ALA A 46 12.99 1.31 7.54
N SER A 47 11.92 0.63 7.97
CA SER A 47 11.97 -0.34 9.06
C SER A 47 12.97 -1.46 8.80
N LEU A 48 13.06 -1.96 7.56
CA LEU A 48 14.02 -3.01 7.21
C LEU A 48 15.48 -2.52 7.30
N LYS A 49 15.74 -1.24 7.01
CA LYS A 49 17.07 -0.62 7.14
C LYS A 49 17.44 -0.35 8.60
N GLU A 50 16.46 -0.06 9.43
CA GLU A 50 16.63 0.28 10.86
C GLU A 50 16.50 -0.92 11.80
N ALA A 51 16.26 -2.13 11.27
CA ALA A 51 16.13 -3.35 12.06
C ALA A 51 17.35 -3.55 12.99
N ALA A 52 17.09 -3.78 14.27
CA ALA A 52 18.11 -3.83 15.30
C ALA A 52 18.95 -5.12 15.24
N ASN A 53 18.38 -6.20 14.70
CA ASN A 53 19.03 -7.50 14.60
C ASN A 53 18.47 -8.33 13.43
N GLU A 54 19.08 -9.49 13.19
CA GLU A 54 18.72 -10.39 12.08
C GLU A 54 17.32 -10.99 12.23
N GLU A 55 16.88 -11.30 13.46
CA GLU A 55 15.56 -11.86 13.73
C GLU A 55 14.45 -10.85 13.41
N GLU A 56 14.59 -9.60 13.83
CA GLU A 56 13.68 -8.51 13.49
C GLU A 56 13.66 -8.27 11.98
N ARG A 57 14.83 -8.25 11.33
CA ARG A 57 14.94 -8.11 9.88
C ARG A 57 14.21 -9.24 9.15
N LEU A 58 14.33 -10.48 9.62
CA LEU A 58 13.64 -11.63 9.04
C LEU A 58 12.12 -11.51 9.19
N SER A 59 11.64 -11.11 10.37
CA SER A 59 10.21 -10.87 10.61
C SER A 59 9.64 -9.78 9.69
N LEU A 60 10.35 -8.67 9.50
CA LEU A 60 9.93 -7.60 8.58
C LEU A 60 9.91 -8.06 7.11
N LEU A 61 10.84 -8.93 6.69
CA LEU A 61 10.83 -9.54 5.36
C LEU A 61 9.65 -10.49 5.17
N GLU A 62 9.35 -11.31 6.18
CA GLU A 62 8.18 -12.19 6.15
C GLU A 62 6.88 -11.39 5.99
N ASP A 63 6.71 -10.33 6.77
CA ASP A 63 5.56 -9.42 6.65
C ASP A 63 5.41 -8.85 5.23
N LYS A 64 6.54 -8.46 4.61
CA LYS A 64 6.55 -7.92 3.23
C LYS A 64 6.19 -8.99 2.20
N LEU A 65 6.65 -10.23 2.39
CA LEU A 65 6.28 -11.37 1.54
C LEU A 65 4.81 -11.73 1.67
N GLN A 66 4.26 -11.79 2.89
CA GLN A 66 2.86 -12.10 3.13
C GLN A 66 1.93 -11.08 2.45
N ARG A 67 2.27 -9.79 2.47
CA ARG A 67 1.54 -8.76 1.70
C ARG A 67 1.56 -9.04 0.20
N SER A 68 2.71 -9.40 -0.34
CA SER A 68 2.83 -9.72 -1.77
C SER A 68 1.95 -10.91 -2.16
N VAL A 69 1.91 -11.95 -1.32
CA VAL A 69 1.00 -13.09 -1.50
C VAL A 69 -0.46 -12.64 -1.47
N ALA A 70 -0.85 -11.78 -0.53
CA ALA A 70 -2.21 -11.26 -0.46
C ALA A 70 -2.58 -10.47 -1.74
N PHE A 71 -1.71 -9.58 -2.21
CA PHE A 71 -1.97 -8.78 -3.40
C PHE A 71 -2.04 -9.61 -4.68
N PHE A 72 -1.06 -10.49 -4.92
CA PHE A 72 -0.98 -11.20 -6.20
C PHE A 72 -1.83 -12.46 -6.25
N MET A 73 -2.03 -13.14 -5.11
CA MET A 73 -2.77 -14.40 -5.09
C MET A 73 -4.21 -14.21 -4.58
N ASN A 74 -4.40 -13.59 -3.41
CA ASN A 74 -5.73 -13.49 -2.80
C ASN A 74 -6.66 -12.59 -3.61
N ILE A 75 -6.23 -11.37 -3.96
CA ILE A 75 -7.05 -10.44 -4.75
C ILE A 75 -7.36 -11.02 -6.14
N GLN A 76 -6.37 -11.62 -6.81
CA GLN A 76 -6.60 -12.28 -8.08
C GLN A 76 -7.62 -13.42 -7.95
N SER A 77 -7.54 -14.21 -6.88
CA SER A 77 -8.49 -15.31 -6.64
C SER A 77 -9.92 -14.78 -6.46
N ARG A 78 -10.10 -13.66 -5.73
CA ARG A 78 -11.41 -13.01 -5.59
C ARG A 78 -11.93 -12.48 -6.92
N PHE A 79 -11.09 -11.81 -7.69
CA PHE A 79 -11.44 -11.34 -9.03
C PHE A 79 -11.91 -12.49 -9.94
N LEU A 80 -11.17 -13.61 -9.94
CA LEU A 80 -11.55 -14.79 -10.72
C LEU A 80 -12.86 -15.41 -10.22
N PHE A 81 -13.11 -15.38 -8.92
CA PHE A 81 -14.37 -15.85 -8.33
C PHE A 81 -15.54 -14.98 -8.78
N GLU A 82 -15.45 -13.66 -8.59
CA GLU A 82 -16.46 -12.68 -8.99
C GLU A 82 -16.78 -12.71 -10.49
N GLN A 83 -15.82 -13.11 -11.34
CA GLN A 83 -16.06 -13.19 -12.78
C GLN A 83 -16.71 -14.52 -13.22
N ARG A 84 -16.62 -15.58 -12.41
CA ARG A 84 -17.02 -16.95 -12.80
C ARG A 84 -18.30 -17.44 -12.12
N PHE A 85 -18.71 -16.82 -11.02
CA PHE A 85 -19.87 -17.18 -10.21
C PHE A 85 -20.66 -15.92 -9.85
#